data_AF-A0A2S9MRP4-F1
#
_entry.id   AF-A0A2S9MRP4-F1
#
_cell.length_a   1.000
_cell.length_b   1.000
_cell.length_c   1.000
_cell.angle_alpha   90.00
_cell.angle_beta   90.00
_cell.angle_gamma   90.00
#
_symmetry.space_group_name_H-M   'P 1'
#
loop_
_entity.id
_entity.type
_entity.pdbx_description
1 polymer ?
#
loop_
_entity_poly.entity_id
_entity_poly.type
_entity_poly.pdbx_seq_one_letter_code
_entity_poly.pdbx_strand_id
1 'polypeptide(L)'
;MKWDNIGTLNCSVARTLAVLGDRWTMLILRNAFLGCRRFDAFQAQLGLTRHVLADRLARLVDEGVLAKRAYQERPPRFEYRLTEKGRDLYPALLALLAWGDRWKDDGHGPPLQLRHRRCGQLMHAVAVCSACGEPLDPRDVTPEPGPGWVAPESGEVRDA
;
A
#
# COMPACT_ATOMS: atom_id res chain seq x y z
N MET A 1 19.86 -11.00 6.50
CA MET A 1 18.90 -10.27 7.35
C MET A 1 17.54 -10.97 7.23
N LYS A 2 16.99 -11.53 8.31
CA LYS A 2 15.63 -12.11 8.27
C LYS A 2 14.62 -10.95 8.17
N TRP A 3 13.59 -11.11 7.34
CA TRP A 3 12.55 -10.10 7.11
C TRP A 3 11.87 -9.60 8.40
N ASP A 4 11.91 -10.42 9.45
CA ASP A 4 11.32 -10.15 10.76
C ASP A 4 11.85 -8.88 11.44
N ASN A 5 13.05 -8.39 11.08
CA ASN A 5 13.68 -7.22 11.71
C ASN A 5 13.61 -5.94 10.87
N ILE A 6 12.95 -5.93 9.70
CA ILE A 6 12.87 -4.71 8.86
C ILE A 6 12.19 -3.56 9.63
N GLY A 7 11.21 -3.85 10.48
CA GLY A 7 10.51 -2.83 11.27
C GLY A 7 11.36 -2.11 12.32
N THR A 8 12.53 -2.64 12.69
CA THR A 8 13.41 -2.05 13.71
C THR A 8 14.40 -1.04 13.14
N LEU A 9 14.51 -0.95 11.81
CA LEU A 9 15.30 0.10 11.16
C LEU A 9 14.68 1.47 11.48
N ASN A 10 15.53 2.47 11.76
CA ASN A 10 15.11 3.87 11.93
C ASN A 10 14.73 4.49 10.57
N CYS A 11 13.72 3.90 9.91
CA CYS A 11 13.28 4.24 8.56
C CYS A 11 11.77 4.00 8.46
N SER A 12 11.01 5.04 8.09
CA SER A 12 9.55 4.95 7.96
C SER A 12 9.12 4.05 6.80
N VAL A 13 9.93 3.93 5.75
CA VAL A 13 9.70 2.98 4.65
C VAL A 13 9.81 1.55 5.18
N ALA A 14 10.84 1.26 5.98
CA ALA A 14 11.04 -0.06 6.58
C ALA A 14 9.88 -0.45 7.51
N ARG A 15 9.46 0.47 8.40
CA ARG A 15 8.27 0.29 9.24
C ARG A 15 7.00 0.03 8.42
N THR A 16 6.80 0.75 7.33
CA THR A 16 5.69 0.51 6.39
C THR A 16 5.77 -0.88 5.75
N LEU A 17 6.96 -1.32 5.33
CA LEU A 17 7.18 -2.63 4.71
C LEU A 17 7.02 -3.79 5.69
N ALA A 18 7.17 -3.59 7.00
CA ALA A 18 6.82 -4.63 7.98
C ALA A 18 5.31 -4.98 7.94
N VAL A 19 4.47 -4.00 7.58
CA VAL A 19 3.02 -4.16 7.43
C VAL A 19 2.65 -4.59 6.01
N LEU A 20 3.19 -3.92 4.99
CA LEU A 20 2.77 -4.06 3.60
C LEU A 20 3.65 -4.98 2.75
N GLY A 21 4.84 -5.33 3.22
CA GLY A 21 5.92 -5.92 2.42
C GLY A 21 5.73 -7.37 2.00
N ASP A 22 4.54 -7.94 2.18
CA ASP A 22 4.21 -9.22 1.60
C ASP A 22 3.49 -9.06 0.24
N ARG A 23 3.72 -10.02 -0.65
CA ARG A 23 3.25 -9.99 -2.05
C ARG A 23 1.74 -9.78 -2.20
N TRP A 24 0.93 -10.16 -1.20
CA TRP A 24 -0.52 -10.16 -1.32
C TRP A 24 -1.18 -8.91 -0.79
N THR A 25 -0.57 -8.22 0.18
CA THR A 25 -1.21 -7.09 0.86
C THR A 25 -1.58 -5.98 -0.11
N MET A 26 -0.69 -5.57 -1.02
CA MET A 26 -1.02 -4.54 -2.01
C MET A 26 -2.10 -4.98 -3.00
N LEU A 27 -2.22 -6.28 -3.31
CA LEU A 27 -3.30 -6.80 -4.16
C LEU A 27 -4.65 -6.85 -3.44
N ILE A 28 -4.65 -7.17 -2.13
CA ILE A 28 -5.84 -7.08 -1.28
C ILE A 28 -6.30 -5.62 -1.20
N LEU A 29 -5.38 -4.69 -0.93
CA LEU A 29 -5.70 -3.26 -0.87
C LEU A 29 -6.22 -2.74 -2.21
N ARG A 30 -5.59 -3.11 -3.34
CA ARG A 30 -6.11 -2.80 -4.69
C ARG A 30 -7.56 -3.22 -4.84
N ASN A 31 -7.88 -4.46 -4.51
CA ASN A 31 -9.26 -4.97 -4.62
C ASN A 31 -10.20 -4.22 -3.66
N ALA A 32 -9.75 -3.85 -2.46
CA ALA A 32 -10.53 -3.07 -1.50
C ALA A 32 -10.87 -1.66 -2.03
N PHE A 33 -9.90 -0.97 -2.68
CA PHE A 33 -10.13 0.31 -3.34
C PHE A 33 -11.08 0.20 -4.54
N LEU A 34 -11.09 -0.95 -5.23
CA LEU A 34 -12.06 -1.27 -6.28
C LEU A 34 -13.43 -1.70 -5.73
N GLY A 35 -13.63 -1.64 -4.41
CA GLY A 35 -14.92 -1.92 -3.78
C GLY A 35 -15.14 -3.37 -3.35
N CYS A 36 -14.14 -4.25 -3.46
CA CYS A 36 -14.21 -5.59 -2.90
C CYS A 36 -14.20 -5.53 -1.37
N ARG A 37 -15.21 -6.12 -0.72
CA ARG A 37 -15.35 -6.10 0.75
C ARG A 37 -15.58 -7.46 1.37
N ARG A 38 -15.83 -8.51 0.58
CA ARG A 38 -16.21 -9.83 1.09
C ARG A 38 -15.07 -10.82 0.94
N PHE A 39 -14.93 -11.71 1.93
CA PHE A 39 -13.87 -12.74 1.94
C PHE A 39 -13.87 -13.58 0.65
N ASP A 40 -15.02 -14.14 0.27
CA ASP A 40 -15.12 -15.00 -0.91
C ASP A 40 -14.82 -14.25 -2.21
N ALA A 41 -15.10 -12.94 -2.27
CA ALA A 41 -14.78 -12.11 -3.42
C ALA A 41 -13.27 -11.85 -3.52
N PHE A 42 -12.58 -11.60 -2.40
CA PHE A 42 -11.11 -11.54 -2.39
C PHE A 42 -10.50 -12.88 -2.80
N GLN A 43 -11.03 -13.98 -2.26
CA GLN A 43 -10.54 -15.33 -2.56
C GLN A 43 -10.68 -15.64 -4.06
N ALA A 44 -11.86 -15.39 -4.65
CA ALA A 44 -12.12 -15.65 -6.05
C ALA A 44 -11.24 -14.82 -7.00
N GLN A 45 -10.98 -13.55 -6.66
CA GLN A 45 -10.20 -12.65 -7.51
C GLN A 45 -8.68 -12.85 -7.41
N LEU A 46 -8.18 -13.28 -6.25
CA LEU A 46 -6.74 -13.36 -5.99
C LEU A 46 -6.20 -14.80 -6.01
N GLY A 47 -7.07 -15.82 -5.94
CA GLY A 47 -6.66 -17.23 -5.99
C GLY A 47 -5.87 -17.71 -4.77
N LEU A 48 -5.87 -16.96 -3.66
CA LEU A 48 -5.20 -17.39 -2.42
C LEU A 48 -5.94 -18.55 -1.78
N THR A 49 -5.19 -19.38 -1.06
CA THR A 49 -5.80 -20.31 -0.10
C THR A 49 -6.55 -19.53 0.98
N ARG A 50 -7.64 -20.11 1.51
CA ARG A 50 -8.43 -19.48 2.57
C ARG A 50 -7.59 -19.11 3.79
N HIS A 51 -6.65 -19.98 4.15
CA HIS A 51 -5.77 -19.76 5.29
C HIS A 51 -4.90 -18.50 5.11
N VAL A 52 -4.21 -18.37 3.96
CA VAL A 52 -3.34 -17.21 3.70
C VAL A 52 -4.16 -15.93 3.62
N LEU A 53 -5.33 -15.95 2.96
CA LEU A 53 -6.19 -14.77 2.89
C LEU A 53 -6.72 -14.35 4.28
N ALA A 54 -7.12 -15.32 5.10
CA ALA A 54 -7.60 -15.05 6.46
C ALA A 54 -6.51 -14.40 7.32
N ASP A 55 -5.29 -14.95 7.29
CA ASP A 55 -4.14 -14.39 7.99
C ASP A 55 -3.85 -12.94 7.57
N ARG A 56 -3.83 -12.66 6.26
CA ARG A 56 -3.58 -11.29 5.76
C ARG A 56 -4.67 -10.30 6.12
N LEU A 57 -5.93 -10.70 5.99
CA LEU A 57 -7.05 -9.84 6.39
C LEU A 57 -7.05 -9.59 7.89
N ALA A 58 -6.70 -10.59 8.71
CA ALA A 58 -6.56 -10.42 10.16
C ALA A 58 -5.45 -9.41 10.48
N ARG A 59 -4.25 -9.56 9.91
CA ARG A 59 -3.14 -8.61 10.10
C ARG A 59 -3.51 -7.18 9.71
N LEU A 60 -4.20 -7.00 8.57
CA LEU A 60 -4.66 -5.66 8.15
C LEU A 60 -5.73 -5.08 9.08
N VAL A 61 -6.51 -5.92 9.75
CA VAL A 61 -7.48 -5.49 10.77
C VAL A 61 -6.76 -5.12 12.07
N ASP A 62 -5.80 -5.93 12.52
CA ASP A 62 -5.01 -5.69 13.73
C ASP A 62 -4.19 -4.39 13.60
N GLU A 63 -3.66 -4.13 12.40
CA GLU A 63 -2.98 -2.89 12.05
C GLU A 63 -3.94 -1.70 11.87
N GLY A 64 -5.25 -1.91 11.94
CA GLY A 64 -6.25 -0.85 11.75
C GLY A 64 -6.29 -0.28 10.33
N VAL A 65 -5.75 -0.98 9.33
CA VAL A 65 -5.83 -0.63 7.90
C VAL A 65 -7.22 -0.99 7.34
N LEU A 66 -7.76 -2.12 7.81
CA LEU A 66 -9.13 -2.55 7.53
C LEU A 66 -9.93 -2.63 8.84
N ALA A 67 -11.25 -2.47 8.74
CA ALA A 67 -12.17 -2.78 9.81
C ALA A 67 -13.09 -3.92 9.36
N LYS A 68 -13.16 -4.98 10.19
CA LYS A 68 -14.14 -6.06 10.01
C LYS A 68 -15.48 -5.61 10.60
N ARG A 69 -16.50 -5.48 9.75
CA ARG A 69 -17.83 -5.02 10.15
C ARG A 69 -18.87 -6.09 9.84
N ALA A 70 -19.74 -6.38 10.81
CA ALA A 70 -20.93 -7.18 10.55
C ALA A 70 -21.90 -6.35 9.70
N TYR A 71 -22.47 -6.96 8.66
CA TYR A 71 -23.53 -6.35 7.85
C TYR A 71 -24.83 -7.14 7.86
N GLN A 72 -24.81 -8.33 8.45
CA GLN A 72 -25.95 -9.22 8.62
C GLN A 72 -25.75 -10.00 9.92
N GLU A 73 -26.79 -10.13 10.74
CA GLU A 73 -26.70 -10.81 12.03
C GLU A 73 -27.11 -12.29 11.96
N ARG A 74 -27.99 -12.68 11.02
CA ARG A 74 -28.53 -14.05 10.93
C ARG A 74 -28.62 -14.56 9.48
N PRO A 75 -27.74 -15.48 9.05
CA PRO A 75 -26.47 -15.84 9.69
C PRO A 75 -25.51 -14.64 9.76
N PRO A 76 -24.57 -14.59 10.72
CA PRO A 76 -23.57 -13.53 10.80
C PRO A 76 -22.76 -13.43 9.50
N ARG A 77 -22.72 -12.25 8.89
CA ARG A 77 -21.86 -11.97 7.73
C ARG A 77 -21.03 -10.73 7.96
N PHE A 78 -19.79 -10.81 7.53
CA PHE A 78 -18.80 -9.76 7.72
C PHE A 78 -18.28 -9.24 6.40
N GLU A 79 -17.92 -7.97 6.41
CA GLU A 79 -17.19 -7.32 5.34
C GLU A 79 -15.97 -6.59 5.90
N TYR A 80 -15.01 -6.34 5.04
CA TYR A 80 -13.77 -5.61 5.34
C TYR A 80 -13.85 -4.24 4.68
N ARG A 81 -13.71 -3.18 5.47
CA ARG A 81 -13.76 -1.79 4.99
C ARG A 81 -12.46 -1.08 5.27
N LEU A 82 -11.97 -0.30 4.30
CA LEU A 82 -10.86 0.61 4.50
C LEU A 82 -11.21 1.63 5.59
N THR A 83 -10.32 1.72 6.58
CA THR A 83 -10.30 2.79 7.59
C THR A 83 -9.69 4.06 6.99
N GLU A 84 -9.54 5.11 7.79
CA GLU A 84 -8.76 6.29 7.42
C GLU A 84 -7.30 5.91 7.12
N LYS A 85 -6.62 5.22 8.05
CA LYS A 85 -5.26 4.68 7.87
C LYS A 85 -5.12 3.87 6.59
N GLY A 86 -6.14 3.07 6.23
CA GLY A 86 -6.12 2.30 4.98
C GLY A 86 -6.36 3.12 3.72
N ARG A 87 -7.17 4.19 3.78
CA ARG A 87 -7.39 5.09 2.63
C ARG A 87 -6.15 5.91 2.30
N ASP A 88 -5.36 6.26 3.30
CA ASP A 88 -4.09 6.99 3.12
C ASP A 88 -3.03 6.20 2.35
N LEU A 89 -3.23 4.88 2.15
CA LEU A 89 -2.37 4.06 1.29
C LEU A 89 -2.70 4.20 -0.20
N TYR A 90 -3.76 4.93 -0.57
CA TYR A 90 -4.15 5.08 -1.97
C TYR A 90 -3.05 5.70 -2.85
N PRO A 91 -2.38 6.80 -2.46
CA PRO A 91 -1.28 7.37 -3.25
C PRO A 91 -0.13 6.38 -3.48
N ALA A 92 0.22 5.58 -2.46
CA ALA A 92 1.26 4.54 -2.59
C ALA A 92 0.85 3.45 -3.60
N LEU A 93 -0.42 3.01 -3.56
CA LEU A 93 -0.95 2.07 -4.55
C LEU A 93 -0.89 2.66 -5.97
N LEU A 94 -1.25 3.93 -6.15
CA LEU A 94 -1.21 4.58 -7.45
C LEU A 94 0.22 4.73 -8.00
N ALA A 95 1.20 5.01 -7.13
CA ALA A 95 2.61 5.07 -7.52
C ALA A 95 3.12 3.70 -8.00
N LEU A 96 2.76 2.61 -7.31
CA LEU A 96 3.07 1.25 -7.74
C LEU A 96 2.40 0.90 -9.08
N LEU A 97 1.14 1.29 -9.26
CA LEU A 97 0.40 1.09 -10.51
C LEU A 97 1.09 1.80 -11.67
N ALA A 98 1.40 3.09 -11.52
CA ALA A 98 2.06 3.88 -12.55
C ALA A 98 3.46 3.33 -12.91
N TRP A 99 4.21 2.85 -11.92
CA TRP A 99 5.50 2.19 -12.18
C TRP A 99 5.33 0.88 -12.97
N GLY A 100 4.36 0.05 -12.59
CA GLY A 100 4.04 -1.20 -13.28
C GLY A 100 3.60 -0.96 -14.72
N ASP A 101 2.70 -0.02 -14.94
CA ASP A 101 2.19 0.36 -16.26
C ASP A 101 3.29 0.88 -17.18
N ARG A 102 4.34 1.50 -16.63
CA ARG A 102 5.46 2.04 -17.41
C ARG A 102 6.52 0.99 -17.77
N TRP A 103 6.77 0.04 -16.88
CA TRP A 103 7.95 -0.84 -16.96
C TRP A 103 7.64 -2.33 -17.08
N LYS A 104 6.38 -2.72 -16.90
CA LYS A 104 5.91 -4.11 -16.81
C LYS A 104 4.60 -4.34 -17.58
N ASP A 105 4.33 -3.54 -18.60
CA ASP A 105 3.15 -3.70 -19.45
C ASP A 105 3.33 -4.72 -20.59
N ASP A 106 4.56 -5.19 -20.81
CA ASP A 106 4.95 -6.10 -21.89
C ASP A 106 4.44 -5.66 -23.27
N GLY A 107 4.31 -4.34 -23.50
CA GLY A 107 3.78 -3.75 -24.73
C GLY A 107 2.26 -3.76 -24.89
N HIS A 108 1.51 -4.20 -23.87
CA HIS A 108 0.04 -4.22 -23.89
C HIS A 108 -0.59 -2.94 -23.33
N GLY A 109 0.20 -2.05 -22.73
CA GLY A 109 -0.28 -0.88 -22.01
C GLY A 109 -0.92 -1.22 -20.66
N PRO A 110 -1.46 -0.20 -19.95
CA PRO A 110 -1.98 -0.36 -18.60
C PRO A 110 -3.25 -1.23 -18.58
N PRO A 111 -3.32 -2.28 -17.74
CA PRO A 111 -4.52 -3.12 -17.63
C PRO A 111 -5.68 -2.40 -16.93
N LEU A 112 -5.41 -1.28 -16.26
CA LEU A 112 -6.40 -0.46 -15.58
C LEU A 112 -6.13 1.03 -15.86
N GLN A 113 -7.10 1.73 -16.44
CA GLN A 113 -7.07 3.18 -16.57
C GLN A 113 -7.93 3.84 -15.50
N LEU A 114 -7.39 4.90 -14.89
CA LEU A 114 -8.10 5.67 -13.89
C LEU A 114 -8.66 6.95 -14.50
N ARG A 115 -9.94 7.22 -14.28
CA ARG A 115 -10.59 8.45 -14.72
C ARG A 115 -10.86 9.33 -13.50
N HIS A 116 -10.35 10.55 -13.50
CA HIS A 116 -10.66 11.50 -12.44
C HIS A 116 -12.13 11.92 -12.56
N ARG A 117 -12.93 11.63 -11.53
CA ARG A 117 -14.39 11.83 -11.57
C ARG A 117 -14.79 13.28 -11.82
N ARG A 118 -14.02 14.26 -11.32
CA ARG A 118 -14.38 15.68 -11.41
C ARG A 118 -14.17 16.25 -12.81
N CYS A 119 -13.03 15.96 -13.46
CA CYS A 119 -12.72 16.52 -14.78
C CYS A 119 -12.98 15.54 -15.94
N GLY A 120 -13.26 14.27 -15.64
CA GLY A 120 -13.51 13.24 -16.65
C GLY A 120 -12.27 12.78 -17.41
N GLN A 121 -11.07 13.32 -17.13
CA GLN A 121 -9.84 12.94 -17.83
C GLN A 121 -9.25 11.65 -17.28
N LEU A 122 -8.54 10.92 -18.14
CA LEU A 122 -7.67 9.84 -17.69
C LEU A 122 -6.53 10.43 -16.87
N MET A 123 -6.20 9.79 -15.75
CA MET A 123 -5.19 10.25 -14.81
C MET A 123 -4.17 9.15 -14.52
N HIS A 124 -2.97 9.59 -14.18
CA HIS A 124 -1.98 8.82 -13.43
C HIS A 124 -1.59 9.66 -12.21
N ALA A 125 -1.07 9.02 -11.16
CA ALA A 125 -0.61 9.76 -9.99
C ALA A 125 0.73 10.44 -10.27
N VAL A 126 0.85 11.68 -9.79
CA VAL A 126 2.10 12.46 -9.80
C VAL A 126 2.37 12.91 -8.37
N ALA A 127 3.57 12.65 -7.86
CA ALA A 127 4.02 13.21 -6.61
C ALA A 127 4.49 14.64 -6.84
N VAL A 128 3.98 15.58 -6.05
CA VAL A 128 4.30 17.00 -6.15
C VAL A 128 4.82 17.53 -4.81
N CYS A 129 5.61 18.59 -4.85
CA CYS A 129 6.02 19.33 -3.67
C CYS A 129 4.78 19.93 -3.00
N SER A 130 4.62 19.69 -1.69
CA SER A 130 3.48 20.21 -0.93
C SER A 130 3.47 21.73 -0.76
N ALA A 131 4.60 22.41 -1.01
CA ALA A 131 4.72 23.86 -0.87
C ALA A 131 4.47 24.61 -2.19
N CYS A 132 5.08 24.19 -3.30
CA CYS A 132 4.96 24.88 -4.60
C CYS A 132 4.05 24.17 -5.61
N GLY A 133 3.75 22.88 -5.42
CA GLY A 133 2.91 22.09 -6.33
C GLY A 133 3.63 21.54 -7.57
N GLU A 134 4.94 21.77 -7.72
CA GLU A 134 5.72 21.23 -8.83
C GLU A 134 5.97 19.71 -8.68
N PRO A 135 6.03 18.94 -9.78
CA PRO A 135 6.39 17.52 -9.73
C PRO A 135 7.75 17.29 -9.07
N LEU A 136 7.84 16.24 -8.24
CA LEU A 136 9.09 15.88 -7.57
C LEU A 136 9.99 15.05 -8.47
N ASP A 137 11.24 15.49 -8.64
CA ASP A 137 12.36 14.65 -9.09
C ASP A 137 13.26 14.37 -7.87
N PRO A 138 13.79 13.13 -7.70
CA PRO A 138 14.72 12.83 -6.62
C PRO A 138 15.96 13.73 -6.55
N ARG A 139 16.36 14.36 -7.66
CA ARG A 139 17.50 15.30 -7.72
C ARG A 139 17.18 16.67 -7.12
N ASP A 140 15.90 17.01 -7.01
CA ASP A 140 15.42 18.28 -6.48
C ASP A 140 15.06 18.20 -4.99
N VAL A 141 15.37 17.07 -4.32
CA VAL A 141 15.07 16.82 -2.91
C VAL A 141 16.34 16.48 -2.14
N THR A 142 16.63 17.25 -1.09
CA THR A 142 17.70 16.94 -0.14
C THR A 142 17.10 16.28 1.10
N PRO A 143 17.51 15.05 1.47
CA PRO A 143 17.07 14.43 2.70
C PRO A 143 17.76 15.07 3.90
N GLU A 144 16.97 15.45 4.91
CA GLU A 144 17.46 16.00 6.18
C GLU A 144 17.00 15.11 7.35
N PRO A 145 17.81 14.96 8.42
CA PRO A 145 17.39 14.25 9.62
C PRO A 145 16.15 14.89 10.25
N GLY A 146 15.08 14.11 10.39
CA GLY A 146 13.88 14.53 11.11
C GLY A 146 13.99 14.31 12.63
N PRO A 147 13.01 14.78 13.43
CA PRO A 147 13.02 14.66 14.89
C PRO A 147 13.09 13.23 15.45
N GLY A 148 12.69 12.23 14.65
CA GLY A 148 12.76 10.80 15.03
C GLY A 148 14.01 10.08 14.52
N TRP A 149 14.94 10.79 13.88
CA TRP A 149 16.19 10.22 13.40
C TRP A 149 17.14 9.95 14.58
N VAL A 150 17.70 8.75 14.60
CA VAL A 150 18.73 8.36 15.58
C VAL A 150 20.00 8.09 14.81
N ALA A 151 21.08 8.77 15.19
CA ALA A 151 22.39 8.55 14.58
C ALA A 151 22.81 7.07 14.78
N PRO A 152 23.33 6.40 13.74
CA PRO A 152 23.91 5.09 13.93
C PRO A 152 25.06 5.19 14.94
N GLU A 153 25.13 4.25 15.89
CA GLU A 153 26.27 4.15 16.80
C GLU A 153 27.55 3.99 15.95
N SER A 154 28.57 4.80 16.24
CA SER A 154 29.82 4.86 15.50
C SER A 154 30.52 3.49 15.51
N GLY A 155 30.27 2.67 14.49
CA GLY A 155 30.85 1.33 14.36
C GLY A 155 30.29 0.46 13.22
N GLU A 156 29.08 0.71 12.71
CA GLU A 156 28.45 -0.16 11.69
C GLU A 156 28.08 0.57 10.37
N VAL A 157 28.95 1.44 9.87
CA VAL A 157 28.88 1.85 8.46
C VAL A 157 30.12 1.31 7.74
N ARG A 158 30.00 0.08 7.23
CA ARG A 158 30.79 -0.39 6.10
C ARG A 158 29.85 -0.48 4.89
N ASP A 159 30.09 0.45 3.97
CA ASP A 159 29.87 0.40 2.53
C ASP A 159 28.68 -0.41 2.00
N ALA A 160 27.71 0.32 1.45
CA ALA A 160 26.91 -0.11 0.30
C ALA A 160 26.70 1.09 -0.63
#